data_AF-A0A6W0P133-F1
#
_entry.id   AF-A0A6W0P133-F1
#
_cell.length_a   1.000
_cell.length_b   1.000
_cell.length_c   1.000
_cell.angle_alpha   90.00
_cell.angle_beta   90.00
_cell.angle_gamma   90.00
#
_symmetry.space_group_name_H-M   'P 1'
#
loop_
_entity.id
_entity.type
_entity.pdbx_description
1 polymer ?
#
loop_
_entity_poly.entity_id
_entity_poly.type
_entity_poly.pdbx_seq_one_letter_code
_entity_poly.pdbx_strand_id
1 'polypeptide(L)'
;MGRNTATATVSAAEVGMKWGQGNMKQGMPWEDYVGTTLPAGSRLPTNFKTYDYFDRATGAAVSAKSMDTQTMAKLANPNQVYSSIKGNIDAAAKFEKASLSGVNIDSSMIARREVRLAVPANTTKAQWAEINRAVEYGKNQGVKVTVTQVK
;
A
#
# COMPACT_ATOMS: atom_id res chain seq x y z
N MET A 1 11.40 3.76 -17.01
CA MET A 1 12.39 2.69 -16.69
C MET A 1 11.66 1.52 -16.05
N GLY A 2 11.69 0.32 -16.65
CA GLY A 2 11.07 -0.90 -16.10
C GLY A 2 11.94 -1.64 -15.06
N ARG A 3 12.76 -0.89 -14.31
CA ARG A 3 13.65 -1.43 -13.28
C ARG A 3 12.83 -1.85 -12.07
N ASN A 4 13.20 -2.95 -11.44
CA ASN A 4 12.71 -3.28 -10.11
C ASN A 4 13.21 -2.23 -9.09
N THR A 5 12.28 -1.63 -8.36
CA THR A 5 12.53 -0.60 -7.35
C THR A 5 11.98 -0.99 -5.98
N ALA A 6 11.69 -2.28 -5.77
CA ALA A 6 11.30 -2.79 -4.47
C ALA A 6 12.35 -2.41 -3.41
N THR A 7 11.87 -1.89 -2.29
CA THR A 7 12.70 -1.55 -1.12
C THR A 7 13.10 -2.78 -0.32
N ALA A 8 12.30 -3.85 -0.41
CA ALA A 8 12.54 -5.12 0.24
C ALA A 8 11.95 -6.28 -0.57
N THR A 9 12.41 -7.49 -0.28
CA THR A 9 11.81 -8.76 -0.73
C THR A 9 11.65 -9.68 0.46
N VAL A 10 10.44 -10.20 0.67
CA VAL A 10 10.07 -11.05 1.81
C VAL A 10 9.36 -12.30 1.30
N SER A 11 9.35 -13.38 2.09
CA SER A 11 8.65 -14.61 1.67
C SER A 11 7.16 -14.54 1.99
N ALA A 12 6.32 -15.12 1.13
CA ALA A 12 4.89 -15.25 1.36
C ALA A 12 4.59 -16.03 2.66
N ALA A 13 5.45 -16.98 3.04
CA ALA A 13 5.36 -17.73 4.28
C ALA A 13 5.58 -16.84 5.52
N GLU A 14 6.58 -15.95 5.48
CA GLU A 14 6.86 -14.96 6.54
C GLU A 14 5.68 -13.99 6.74
N VAL A 15 5.07 -13.56 5.64
CA VAL A 15 3.90 -12.65 5.67
C VAL A 15 2.60 -13.41 6.00
N GLY A 16 2.56 -14.74 5.87
CA GLY A 16 1.32 -15.53 5.95
C GLY A 16 0.37 -15.28 4.77
N MET A 17 0.90 -14.82 3.63
CA MET A 17 0.16 -14.32 2.47
C MET A 17 0.09 -15.34 1.34
N LYS A 18 -0.97 -15.31 0.54
CA LYS A 18 -1.13 -16.04 -0.72
C LYS A 18 -1.79 -15.15 -1.77
N TRP A 19 -1.13 -14.99 -2.91
CA TRP A 19 -1.66 -14.26 -4.07
C TRP A 19 -2.88 -14.97 -4.68
N GLY A 20 -3.87 -14.20 -5.12
CA GLY A 20 -5.03 -14.72 -5.85
C GLY A 20 -6.02 -15.56 -5.03
N GLN A 21 -5.85 -15.64 -3.70
CA GLN A 21 -6.65 -16.48 -2.80
C GLN A 21 -7.67 -15.68 -1.96
N GLY A 22 -8.06 -14.50 -2.45
CA GLY A 22 -9.00 -13.60 -1.80
C GLY A 22 -8.37 -12.72 -0.70
N ASN A 23 -9.11 -11.70 -0.27
CA ASN A 23 -8.58 -10.67 0.64
C ASN A 23 -8.09 -11.23 1.98
N MET A 24 -8.79 -12.23 2.53
CA MET A 24 -8.42 -12.85 3.81
C MET A 24 -7.04 -13.53 3.79
N LYS A 25 -6.59 -14.00 2.63
CA LYS A 25 -5.28 -14.64 2.47
C LYS A 25 -4.25 -13.71 1.83
N GLN A 26 -4.64 -12.53 1.39
CA GLN A 26 -3.77 -11.62 0.64
C GLN A 26 -3.63 -10.26 1.33
N GLY A 27 -4.73 -9.49 1.41
CA GLY A 27 -4.72 -8.14 1.97
C GLY A 27 -4.55 -8.14 3.48
N MET A 28 -5.31 -8.97 4.21
CA MET A 28 -5.25 -8.99 5.68
C MET A 28 -3.87 -9.40 6.21
N PRO A 29 -3.23 -10.49 5.73
CA PRO A 29 -1.89 -10.86 6.22
C PRO A 29 -0.82 -9.81 5.86
N TRP A 30 -0.95 -9.15 4.70
CA TRP A 30 -0.07 -8.04 4.35
C TRP A 30 -0.24 -6.85 5.30
N GLU A 31 -1.48 -6.48 5.61
CA GLU A 31 -1.77 -5.42 6.57
C GLU A 31 -1.17 -5.78 7.94
N ASP A 32 -1.36 -7.02 8.42
CA ASP A 32 -0.81 -7.51 9.68
C ASP A 32 0.73 -7.43 9.71
N TYR A 33 1.39 -7.89 8.64
CA TYR A 33 2.84 -7.82 8.49
C TYR A 33 3.36 -6.38 8.51
N VAL A 34 2.69 -5.44 7.83
CA VAL A 34 3.07 -4.02 7.90
C VAL A 34 3.00 -3.52 9.35
N GLY A 35 1.98 -3.94 10.09
CA GLY A 35 1.76 -3.56 11.49
C GLY A 35 2.89 -3.97 12.43
N THR A 36 3.59 -5.07 12.17
CA THR A 36 4.73 -5.53 13.01
C THR A 36 5.93 -4.59 12.95
N THR A 37 6.00 -3.75 11.91
CA THR A 37 7.08 -2.78 11.68
C THR A 37 6.74 -1.36 12.12
N LEU A 38 5.55 -1.17 12.69
CA LEU A 38 5.03 0.13 13.15
C LEU A 38 4.88 0.13 14.68
N PRO A 39 4.88 1.31 15.33
CA PRO A 39 4.68 1.39 16.78
C PRO A 39 3.37 0.72 17.22
N ALA A 40 3.39 0.06 18.37
CA ALA A 40 2.20 -0.51 18.98
C ALA A 40 1.12 0.57 19.17
N GLY A 41 -0.15 0.20 18.96
CA GLY A 41 -1.28 1.14 19.03
C GLY A 41 -1.47 2.03 17.80
N SER A 42 -0.64 1.89 16.76
CA SER A 42 -0.82 2.62 15.50
C SER A 42 -2.00 2.09 14.66
N ARG A 43 -2.43 0.84 14.85
CA ARG A 43 -3.48 0.24 14.01
C ARG A 43 -4.82 0.92 14.22
N LEU A 44 -5.47 1.26 13.11
CA LEU A 44 -6.78 1.88 13.10
C LEU A 44 -7.89 0.83 13.16
N PRO A 45 -9.11 1.22 13.58
CA PRO A 45 -10.26 0.33 13.54
C PRO A 45 -10.45 -0.26 12.14
N THR A 46 -10.88 -1.53 12.07
CA THR A 46 -11.23 -2.15 10.80
C THR A 46 -12.26 -1.29 10.05
N ASN A 47 -12.08 -1.13 8.74
CA ASN A 47 -12.86 -0.24 7.87
C ASN A 47 -12.63 1.26 8.08
N PHE A 48 -11.60 1.66 8.83
CA PHE A 48 -11.20 3.06 8.85
C PHE A 48 -10.83 3.50 7.42
N LYS A 49 -11.33 4.67 7.01
CA LYS A 49 -11.22 5.11 5.62
C LYS A 49 -9.77 5.46 5.29
N THR A 50 -9.31 5.00 4.12
CA THR A 50 -8.02 5.32 3.48
C THR A 50 -6.78 4.75 4.17
N TYR A 51 -6.64 4.96 5.47
CA TYR A 51 -5.46 4.56 6.26
C TYR A 51 -5.79 3.39 7.17
N ASP A 52 -4.82 2.48 7.31
CA ASP A 52 -4.91 1.30 8.16
C ASP A 52 -4.11 1.52 9.45
N TYR A 53 -3.14 2.43 9.42
CA TYR A 53 -2.32 2.81 10.57
C TYR A 53 -2.14 4.32 10.67
N PHE A 54 -2.09 4.82 11.90
CA PHE A 54 -1.70 6.17 12.24
C PHE A 54 -0.85 6.19 13.51
N ASP A 55 0.41 6.57 13.36
CA ASP A 55 1.30 6.83 14.48
C ASP A 55 1.04 8.24 15.03
N ARG A 56 0.41 8.30 16.21
CA ARG A 56 0.06 9.54 16.90
C ARG A 56 1.27 10.35 17.37
N ALA A 57 2.43 9.72 17.57
CA ALA A 57 3.62 10.42 18.03
C ALA A 57 4.29 11.19 16.88
N THR A 58 4.27 10.62 15.68
CA THR A 58 5.00 11.17 14.53
C THR A 58 4.12 11.78 13.44
N GLY A 59 2.80 11.60 13.54
CA GLY A 59 1.82 12.00 12.52
C GLY A 59 1.92 11.19 11.23
N ALA A 60 2.51 9.99 11.26
CA ALA A 60 2.65 9.15 10.07
C ALA A 60 1.38 8.32 9.84
N ALA A 61 0.73 8.53 8.70
CA ALA A 61 -0.43 7.78 8.25
C ALA A 61 -0.06 6.80 7.13
N VAL A 62 -0.34 5.51 7.33
CA VAL A 62 0.05 4.43 6.42
C VAL A 62 -1.18 3.70 5.89
N SER A 63 -1.23 3.54 4.57
CA SER A 63 -2.18 2.69 3.85
C SER A 63 -1.46 1.45 3.35
N ALA A 64 -1.81 0.28 3.87
CA ALA A 64 -1.29 -1.02 3.44
C ALA A 64 -2.11 -1.52 2.24
N LYS A 65 -1.44 -1.79 1.12
CA LYS A 65 -2.08 -2.29 -0.10
C LYS A 65 -1.32 -3.49 -0.64
N SER A 66 -2.04 -4.50 -1.12
CA SER A 66 -1.47 -5.59 -1.91
C SER A 66 -2.09 -5.59 -3.31
N MET A 67 -1.28 -5.90 -4.32
CA MET A 67 -1.76 -5.98 -5.70
C MET A 67 -1.21 -7.21 -6.40
N ASP A 68 -2.09 -8.14 -6.74
CA ASP A 68 -1.73 -9.28 -7.57
C ASP A 68 -1.56 -8.83 -9.03
N THR A 69 -0.31 -8.70 -9.45
CA THR A 69 0.06 -8.30 -10.81
C THR A 69 -0.09 -9.44 -11.82
N GLN A 70 -0.34 -10.67 -11.38
CA GLN A 70 -0.39 -11.86 -12.24
C GLN A 70 -1.80 -12.20 -12.71
N THR A 71 -2.81 -11.41 -12.32
CA THR A 71 -4.16 -11.57 -12.89
C THR A 71 -4.16 -11.31 -14.39
N MET A 72 -5.00 -12.03 -15.13
CA MET A 72 -5.11 -11.89 -16.59
C MET A 72 -5.32 -10.43 -17.02
N ALA A 73 -6.13 -9.67 -16.27
CA ALA A 73 -6.40 -8.26 -16.55
C ALA A 73 -5.15 -7.38 -16.43
N LYS A 74 -4.32 -7.57 -15.41
CA LYS A 74 -3.10 -6.77 -15.18
C LYS A 74 -1.94 -7.17 -16.09
N LEU A 75 -1.92 -8.42 -16.56
CA LEU A 75 -0.97 -8.89 -17.57
C LEU A 75 -1.34 -8.37 -18.97
N ALA A 76 -2.62 -8.43 -19.33
CA ALA A 76 -3.11 -7.96 -20.63
C ALA A 76 -3.08 -6.43 -20.77
N ASN A 77 -3.27 -5.69 -19.67
CA ASN A 77 -3.23 -4.23 -19.68
C ASN A 77 -2.40 -3.68 -18.49
N PRO A 78 -1.08 -3.51 -18.67
CA PRO A 78 -0.19 -3.04 -17.62
C PRO A 78 -0.56 -1.66 -17.04
N ASN A 79 -1.17 -0.76 -17.82
CA ASN A 79 -1.60 0.55 -17.32
C ASN A 79 -2.64 0.44 -16.19
N GLN A 80 -3.35 -0.70 -16.09
CA GLN A 80 -4.21 -0.95 -14.94
C GLN A 80 -3.45 -1.08 -13.61
N VAL A 81 -2.16 -1.43 -13.61
CA VAL A 81 -1.31 -1.41 -12.42
C VAL A 81 -1.12 0.04 -11.96
N TYR A 82 -0.73 0.94 -12.88
CA TYR A 82 -0.59 2.36 -12.59
C TYR A 82 -1.89 2.96 -12.04
N SER A 83 -3.02 2.79 -12.75
CA SER A 83 -4.30 3.38 -12.35
C SER A 83 -4.76 2.92 -10.97
N SER A 84 -4.55 1.64 -10.64
CA SER A 84 -4.89 1.11 -9.31
C SER A 84 -4.00 1.70 -8.20
N ILE A 85 -2.69 1.85 -8.43
CA ILE A 85 -1.80 2.50 -7.43
C ILE A 85 -2.13 4.00 -7.33
N LYS A 86 -2.36 4.67 -8.45
CA LYS A 86 -2.76 6.08 -8.51
C LYS A 86 -4.03 6.35 -7.69
N GLY A 87 -5.05 5.50 -7.80
CA GLY A 87 -6.27 5.65 -7.00
C GLY A 87 -6.01 5.60 -5.50
N ASN A 88 -5.09 4.74 -5.04
CA ASN A 88 -4.68 4.68 -3.64
C ASN A 88 -3.89 5.94 -3.21
N ILE A 89 -3.00 6.43 -4.07
CA ILE A 89 -2.26 7.68 -3.85
C ILE A 89 -3.23 8.86 -3.74
N ASP A 90 -4.16 8.99 -4.67
CA ASP A 90 -5.16 10.07 -4.68
C ASP A 90 -6.01 10.04 -3.41
N ALA A 91 -6.44 8.85 -2.98
CA ALA A 91 -7.22 8.67 -1.76
C ALA A 91 -6.43 9.09 -0.51
N ALA A 92 -5.12 8.76 -0.47
CA ALA A 92 -4.23 9.19 0.60
C ALA A 92 -4.00 10.70 0.58
N ALA A 93 -3.67 11.28 -0.58
CA ALA A 93 -3.39 12.71 -0.72
C ALA A 93 -4.62 13.58 -0.38
N LYS A 94 -5.81 13.16 -0.81
CA LYS A 94 -7.08 13.89 -0.64
C LYS A 94 -7.80 13.57 0.67
N PHE A 95 -7.19 12.80 1.58
CA PHE A 95 -7.82 12.53 2.86
C PHE A 95 -7.85 13.81 3.72
N GLU A 96 -9.06 14.22 4.07
CA GLU A 96 -9.34 15.40 4.90
C GLU A 96 -9.67 15.01 6.34
N LYS A 97 -10.61 14.09 6.54
CA LYS A 97 -11.02 13.62 7.88
C LYS A 97 -11.77 12.30 7.80
N ALA A 98 -11.68 11.51 8.86
CA ALA A 98 -12.55 10.36 9.11
C ALA A 98 -12.74 10.12 10.60
N SER A 99 -13.91 9.59 10.95
CA SER A 99 -14.30 9.20 12.30
C SER A 99 -14.87 7.79 12.26
N LEU A 100 -14.35 6.88 13.08
CA LEU A 100 -14.87 5.52 13.22
C LEU A 100 -14.50 4.95 14.59
N SER A 101 -15.46 4.28 15.24
CA SER A 101 -15.27 3.61 16.54
C SER A 101 -14.58 4.48 17.60
N GLY A 102 -14.93 5.78 17.65
CA GLY A 102 -14.35 6.75 18.58
C GLY A 102 -12.97 7.29 18.20
N VAL A 103 -12.36 6.82 17.10
CA VAL A 103 -11.12 7.37 16.56
C VAL A 103 -11.43 8.46 15.54
N ASN A 104 -10.89 9.66 15.77
CA ASN A 104 -11.01 10.80 14.87
C ASN A 104 -9.62 11.20 14.37
N ILE A 105 -9.46 11.26 13.05
CA ILE A 105 -8.24 11.74 12.41
C ILE A 105 -8.63 12.76 11.35
N ASP A 106 -7.99 13.92 11.38
CA ASP A 106 -8.05 14.92 10.33
C ASP A 106 -6.66 15.16 9.72
N SER A 107 -6.65 15.80 8.56
CA SER A 107 -5.44 16.04 7.78
C SER A 107 -4.40 16.90 8.49
N SER A 108 -4.79 17.75 9.44
CA SER A 108 -3.86 18.58 10.22
C SER A 108 -3.02 17.75 11.19
N MET A 109 -3.51 16.57 11.57
CA MET A 109 -2.77 15.59 12.38
C MET A 109 -1.74 14.79 11.56
N ILE A 110 -1.83 14.81 10.23
CA ILE A 110 -1.03 13.96 9.34
C ILE A 110 0.18 14.73 8.82
N ALA A 111 1.34 14.46 9.42
CA ALA A 111 2.62 15.01 8.98
C ALA A 111 3.18 14.28 7.75
N ARG A 112 2.92 12.96 7.62
CA ARG A 112 3.47 12.12 6.55
C ARG A 112 2.43 11.12 6.05
N ARG A 113 2.35 10.96 4.72
CA ARG A 113 1.44 10.01 4.06
C ARG A 113 2.26 8.93 3.36
N GLU A 114 1.97 7.66 3.63
CA GLU A 114 2.64 6.53 3.00
C GLU A 114 1.65 5.48 2.49
N VAL A 115 1.91 4.94 1.30
CA VAL A 115 1.30 3.71 0.79
C VAL A 115 2.36 2.62 0.81
N ARG A 116 2.12 1.55 1.56
CA ARG A 116 2.97 0.36 1.60
C ARG A 116 2.37 -0.72 0.71
N LEU A 117 2.98 -0.90 -0.46
CA LEU A 117 2.49 -1.74 -1.53
C LEU A 117 3.25 -3.07 -1.60
N ALA A 118 2.55 -4.19 -1.41
CA ALA A 118 3.05 -5.52 -1.78
C ALA A 118 2.72 -5.85 -3.24
N VAL A 119 3.69 -6.44 -3.95
CA VAL A 119 3.51 -7.01 -5.30
C VAL A 119 4.19 -8.38 -5.43
N PRO A 120 3.72 -9.28 -6.31
CA PRO A 120 4.36 -10.57 -6.57
C PRO A 120 5.81 -10.42 -7.06
N ALA A 121 6.68 -11.36 -6.67
CA ALA A 121 8.07 -11.40 -7.13
C ALA A 121 8.21 -11.52 -8.66
N ASN A 122 7.25 -12.16 -9.33
CA ASN A 122 7.18 -12.31 -10.79
C ASN A 122 6.50 -11.11 -11.51
N THR A 123 6.37 -9.95 -10.85
CA THR A 123 5.93 -8.71 -11.51
C THR A 123 6.84 -8.37 -12.70
N THR A 124 6.24 -8.15 -13.87
CA THR A 124 6.97 -8.00 -15.14
C THR A 124 7.66 -6.64 -15.27
N LYS A 125 8.64 -6.52 -16.18
CA LYS A 125 9.31 -5.24 -16.47
C LYS A 125 8.34 -4.13 -16.91
N ALA A 126 7.30 -4.48 -17.67
CA ALA A 126 6.28 -3.53 -18.11
C ALA A 126 5.49 -3.01 -16.90
N GLN A 127 5.08 -3.90 -15.99
CA GLN A 127 4.38 -3.52 -14.76
C GLN A 127 5.28 -2.72 -13.81
N TRP A 128 6.58 -3.03 -13.74
CA TRP A 128 7.55 -2.21 -13.01
C TRP A 128 7.67 -0.79 -13.57
N ALA A 129 7.58 -0.59 -14.89
CA ALA A 129 7.54 0.75 -15.45
C ALA A 129 6.31 1.54 -14.94
N GLU A 130 5.17 0.86 -14.80
CA GLU A 130 3.93 1.45 -14.29
C GLU A 130 3.96 1.71 -12.78
N ILE A 131 4.55 0.80 -12.00
CA ILE A 131 4.80 0.99 -10.57
C ILE A 131 5.72 2.20 -10.37
N ASN A 132 6.82 2.29 -11.10
CA ASN A 132 7.77 3.40 -10.98
C ASN A 132 7.12 4.74 -11.33
N ARG A 133 6.27 4.76 -12.37
CA ARG A 133 5.48 5.94 -12.73
C ARG A 133 4.52 6.34 -11.60
N ALA A 134 3.89 5.38 -10.94
CA ALA A 134 3.02 5.63 -9.80
C ALA A 134 3.80 6.10 -8.55
N VAL A 135 5.00 5.56 -8.31
CA VAL A 135 5.89 6.01 -7.21
C VAL A 135 6.27 7.48 -7.39
N GLU A 136 6.69 7.88 -8.59
CA GLU A 136 7.02 9.28 -8.90
C GLU A 136 5.78 10.19 -8.79
N TYR A 137 4.63 9.71 -9.28
CA TYR A 137 3.37 10.42 -9.10
C TYR A 137 3.05 10.63 -7.61
N GLY A 138 3.21 9.60 -6.78
CA GLY A 138 3.01 9.67 -5.33
C GLY A 138 3.87 10.76 -4.69
N LYS A 139 5.16 10.80 -5.02
CA LYS A 139 6.08 11.85 -4.55
C LYS A 139 5.55 13.25 -4.87
N ASN A 140 5.07 13.46 -6.11
CA ASN A 140 4.50 14.75 -6.53
C ASN A 140 3.17 15.09 -5.84
N GLN A 141 2.47 14.10 -5.27
CA GLN A 141 1.26 14.30 -4.45
C GLN A 141 1.56 14.37 -2.94
N GLY A 142 2.82 14.36 -2.53
CA GLY A 142 3.20 14.32 -1.10
C GLY A 142 2.90 12.98 -0.41
N VAL A 143 2.80 11.89 -1.19
CA VAL A 143 2.54 10.54 -0.71
C VAL A 143 3.72 9.64 -1.05
N LYS A 144 4.42 9.14 -0.02
CA LYS A 144 5.49 8.15 -0.22
C LYS A 144 4.87 6.82 -0.63
N VAL A 145 5.41 6.16 -1.66
CA VAL A 145 5.02 4.80 -2.04
C VAL A 145 6.21 3.87 -1.80
N THR A 146 6.08 2.96 -0.85
CA THR A 146 7.11 1.97 -0.51
C THR A 146 6.67 0.62 -1.06
N VAL A 147 7.46 0.04 -1.98
CA VAL A 147 7.12 -1.23 -2.63
C VAL A 147 7.92 -2.37 -2.00
N THR A 148 7.24 -3.48 -1.69
CA THR A 148 7.83 -4.73 -1.21
C THR A 148 7.45 -5.86 -2.16
N GLN A 149 8.43 -6.67 -2.56
CA GLN A 149 8.13 -7.90 -3.28
C GLN A 149 7.85 -9.03 -2.30
N VAL A 150 6.80 -9.80 -2.57
CA VAL A 150 6.46 -11.02 -1.81
C VAL A 150 6.64 -12.23 -2.73
N LYS A 151 7.57 -13.11 -2.37
CA LYS A 151 7.96 -14.31 -3.14
C LYS A 151 7.31 -15.59 -2.61
#